data_AF-A0A7S0BUP4-F1
#
_entry.id   AF-A0A7S0BUP4-F1
#
_cell.length_a   1.000
_cell.length_b   1.000
_cell.length_c   1.000
_cell.angle_alpha   90.00
_cell.angle_beta   90.00
_cell.angle_gamma   90.00
#
_symmetry.space_group_name_H-M   'P 1'
#
loop_
_entity.id
_entity.type
_entity.pdbx_description
1 polymer ?
#
loop_
_entity_poly.entity_id
_entity_poly.type
_entity_poly.pdbx_seq_one_letter_code
_entity_poly.pdbx_strand_id
1 'polypeptide(L)'
;MEDATLCPDEITLRNLETMTITAIGKTNGVVQLHIKSIHATGCDAVDTNNMDDSQEKNNNEHRVEQLTCSSSSDSATPDEIILESFSNPSYDWGTQNDPVMGGESYSSMEMTESDGTAYFTGEVKNVPFLGVPGYIKTQSAGMAPYPDVSCCDSLKLTVMGMEEYGGYRVSFGTKRAKTGFFATGFKGNFDAPIGEYGDVVIPFNMFSVEWDEATGDQKITCAKDPDVCPDMETLQDMELIAIWGEGAGGKVNLYIKSISAVGCSSSSSTDPLPSIGGDAENSSPSIPSSPPSFSSNASKTSPVATIMMARLVVLTGISFMLF
;
A
#
# COMPACT_ATOMS: atom_id res chain seq x y z
N MET A 1 -18.83 15.22 39.77
CA MET A 1 -18.29 14.29 40.79
C MET A 1 -18.97 12.97 40.54
N GLU A 2 -18.41 12.20 39.62
CA GLU A 2 -18.87 10.84 39.37
C GLU A 2 -18.45 9.96 40.53
N ASP A 3 -19.34 9.04 40.88
CA ASP A 3 -19.27 8.18 42.05
C ASP A 3 -18.08 7.20 41.91
N ALA A 4 -16.96 7.53 42.56
CA ALA A 4 -15.73 6.73 42.54
C ALA A 4 -15.88 5.36 43.24
N THR A 5 -17.06 5.03 43.75
CA THR A 5 -17.34 3.78 44.47
C THR A 5 -17.45 2.55 43.55
N LEU A 6 -17.37 2.72 42.24
CA LEU A 6 -17.37 1.65 41.22
C LEU A 6 -16.00 1.33 40.63
N CYS A 7 -14.94 2.06 41.02
CA CYS A 7 -13.59 1.74 40.57
C CYS A 7 -13.01 0.57 41.40
N PRO A 8 -12.33 -0.41 40.78
CA PRO A 8 -11.57 -1.40 41.52
C PRO A 8 -10.53 -0.73 42.43
N ASP A 9 -10.39 -1.20 43.66
CA ASP A 9 -9.40 -0.68 44.58
C ASP A 9 -7.96 -1.06 44.14
N GLU A 10 -6.98 -0.35 44.69
CA GLU A 10 -5.57 -0.51 44.34
C GLU A 10 -5.04 -1.93 44.61
N ILE A 11 -5.54 -2.62 45.64
CA ILE A 11 -5.12 -3.98 45.97
C ILE A 11 -5.64 -4.94 44.89
N THR A 12 -6.88 -4.74 44.44
CA THR A 12 -7.49 -5.50 43.34
C THR A 12 -6.76 -5.27 42.02
N LEU A 13 -6.36 -4.04 41.71
CA LEU A 13 -5.59 -3.73 40.49
C LEU A 13 -4.17 -4.32 40.52
N ARG A 14 -3.50 -4.29 41.67
CA ARG A 14 -2.15 -4.86 41.84
C ARG A 14 -2.13 -6.39 41.81
N ASN A 15 -3.24 -7.03 42.20
CA ASN A 15 -3.37 -8.48 42.27
C ASN A 15 -4.48 -8.99 41.35
N LEU A 16 -4.54 -8.48 40.11
CA LEU A 16 -5.56 -8.89 39.15
C LEU A 16 -5.35 -10.38 38.78
N GLU A 17 -6.05 -11.29 39.47
CA GLU A 17 -5.89 -12.74 39.29
C GLU A 17 -6.71 -13.30 38.13
N THR A 18 -7.89 -12.72 37.86
CA THR A 18 -8.78 -13.21 36.80
C THR A 18 -9.55 -12.06 36.17
N MET A 19 -9.50 -11.97 34.84
CA MET A 19 -10.33 -11.07 34.04
C MET A 19 -11.30 -11.91 33.20
N THR A 20 -12.59 -11.64 33.31
CA THR A 20 -13.63 -12.32 32.50
C THR A 20 -14.23 -11.33 31.53
N ILE A 21 -14.23 -11.68 30.24
CA ILE A 21 -14.88 -10.91 29.19
C ILE A 21 -16.08 -11.71 28.69
N THR A 22 -17.27 -11.11 28.83
CA THR A 22 -18.53 -11.74 28.40
C THR A 22 -19.09 -10.95 27.23
N ALA A 23 -19.18 -11.59 26.06
CA ALA A 23 -19.91 -11.03 24.92
C ALA A 23 -21.41 -11.32 25.08
N ILE A 24 -22.24 -10.27 25.06
CA ILE A 24 -23.71 -10.37 25.17
C ILE A 24 -24.33 -9.91 23.85
N GLY A 25 -25.06 -10.81 23.17
CA GLY A 25 -25.74 -10.55 21.90
C GLY A 25 -25.43 -11.61 20.85
N LYS A 26 -26.26 -11.71 19.80
CA LYS A 26 -26.04 -12.63 18.67
C LYS A 26 -26.37 -11.96 17.34
N THR A 27 -25.55 -12.20 16.34
CA THR A 27 -25.88 -11.92 14.92
C THR A 27 -25.89 -13.26 14.20
N ASN A 28 -27.02 -13.65 13.61
CA ASN A 28 -27.20 -14.94 12.91
C ASN A 28 -26.85 -16.19 13.74
N GLY A 29 -27.01 -16.14 15.07
CA GLY A 29 -26.79 -17.30 15.94
C GLY A 29 -25.33 -17.53 16.35
N VAL A 30 -24.40 -16.68 15.92
CA VAL A 30 -22.99 -16.75 16.30
C VAL A 30 -22.64 -15.54 17.18
N VAL A 31 -21.82 -15.79 18.20
CA VAL A 31 -21.14 -14.76 19.00
C VAL A 31 -19.68 -14.80 18.56
N GLN A 32 -19.20 -13.78 17.84
CA GLN A 32 -17.79 -13.62 17.52
C GLN A 32 -17.22 -12.50 18.36
N LEU A 33 -16.19 -12.81 19.15
CA LEU A 33 -15.44 -11.86 19.97
C LEU A 33 -13.96 -12.02 19.60
N HIS A 34 -13.38 -11.00 18.99
CA HIS A 34 -11.96 -10.95 18.63
C HIS A 34 -11.29 -9.95 19.56
N ILE A 35 -10.39 -10.42 20.44
CA ILE A 35 -9.61 -9.58 21.35
C ILE A 35 -8.16 -9.60 20.86
N LYS A 36 -7.68 -8.45 20.36
CA LYS A 36 -6.31 -8.30 19.86
C LYS A 36 -5.29 -8.20 21.00
N SER A 37 -5.59 -7.40 22.02
CA SER A 37 -4.76 -7.20 23.21
C SER A 37 -5.56 -6.51 24.31
N ILE A 38 -5.13 -6.64 25.56
CA ILE A 38 -5.68 -5.92 26.71
C ILE A 38 -4.50 -5.22 27.39
N HIS A 39 -4.53 -3.89 27.45
CA HIS A 39 -3.48 -3.08 28.06
C HIS A 39 -4.06 -2.20 29.17
N ALA A 40 -3.30 -2.02 30.25
CA ALA A 40 -3.57 -0.97 31.24
C ALA A 40 -2.96 0.34 30.72
N THR A 41 -3.73 1.43 30.75
CA THR A 41 -3.29 2.78 30.37
C THR A 41 -3.15 3.66 31.62
N GLY A 42 -2.24 4.65 31.59
CA GLY A 42 -2.03 5.56 32.72
C GLY A 42 -1.07 5.05 33.80
N CYS A 43 -0.20 4.10 33.46
CA CYS A 43 0.89 3.62 34.32
C CYS A 43 2.15 4.47 34.18
N ASP A 44 2.00 5.80 34.18
CA ASP A 44 3.16 6.67 34.31
C ASP A 44 3.59 6.65 35.78
N ALA A 45 4.82 6.21 36.04
CA ALA A 45 5.40 6.32 37.36
C ALA A 45 5.42 7.81 37.72
N VAL A 46 4.55 8.22 38.65
CA VAL A 46 4.66 9.54 39.28
C VAL A 46 5.96 9.50 40.07
N ASP A 47 7.03 10.03 39.47
CA ASP A 47 8.28 10.33 40.16
C ASP A 47 7.97 11.34 41.26
N THR A 48 7.66 10.85 42.45
CA THR A 48 7.55 11.67 43.64
C THR A 48 8.97 12.00 44.12
N ASN A 49 9.59 13.01 43.51
CA ASN A 49 10.63 13.79 44.18
C ASN A 49 10.50 15.27 43.79
N ASN A 50 10.05 16.02 44.80
CA ASN A 50 9.85 17.46 44.92
C ASN A 50 10.84 18.40 44.21
N MET A 51 10.28 19.52 43.74
CA MET A 51 10.73 20.92 43.84
C MET A 51 12.25 21.20 43.75
N ASP A 52 12.67 21.84 42.67
CA ASP A 52 13.08 23.26 42.60
C ASP A 52 14.08 23.49 41.45
N ASP A 53 13.92 24.64 40.83
CA ASP A 53 14.84 25.42 40.02
C ASP A 53 15.39 24.86 38.68
N SER A 54 15.35 25.80 37.74
CA SER A 54 15.98 25.84 36.42
C SER A 54 17.20 24.94 36.22
N GLN A 55 17.09 24.00 35.28
CA GLN A 55 18.19 23.62 34.39
C GLN A 55 17.71 22.78 33.22
N GLU A 56 17.90 23.32 32.01
CA GLU A 56 18.03 22.56 30.77
C GLU A 56 18.96 21.35 31.03
N LYS A 57 18.40 20.15 30.93
CA LYS A 57 19.18 18.93 30.78
C LYS A 57 18.74 18.25 29.50
N ASN A 58 19.64 18.33 28.53
CA ASN A 58 19.71 17.55 27.31
C ASN A 58 19.63 16.06 27.67
N ASN A 59 18.43 15.50 27.65
CA ASN A 59 18.23 14.06 27.59
C ASN A 59 18.15 13.68 26.11
N ASN A 60 19.33 13.46 25.55
CA ASN A 60 19.55 12.86 24.25
C ASN A 60 19.19 11.36 24.36
N GLU A 61 17.90 11.06 24.35
CA GLU A 61 17.41 9.74 23.97
C GLU A 61 17.40 9.72 22.44
N HIS A 62 18.16 8.79 21.88
CA HIS A 62 18.50 8.70 20.47
C HIS A 62 17.28 8.27 19.62
N ARG A 63 16.30 9.16 19.50
CA ARG A 63 15.30 9.11 18.44
C ARG A 63 15.94 9.82 17.26
N VAL A 64 16.44 9.05 16.29
CA VAL A 64 16.87 9.61 15.00
C VAL A 64 15.65 10.30 14.42
N GLU A 65 15.61 11.63 14.45
CA GLU A 65 14.59 12.40 13.74
C GLU A 65 14.77 12.09 12.25
N GLN A 66 13.86 11.30 11.71
CA GLN A 66 13.90 10.91 10.31
C GLN A 66 13.68 12.16 9.45
N LEU A 67 14.60 12.44 8.54
CA LEU A 67 14.43 13.51 7.58
C LEU A 67 13.26 13.19 6.65
N THR A 68 12.38 14.16 6.48
CA THR A 68 11.22 14.12 5.58
C THR A 68 11.36 15.21 4.51
N CYS A 69 10.48 15.23 3.52
CA CYS A 69 10.49 16.26 2.48
C CYS A 69 10.31 17.69 3.04
N SER A 70 9.61 17.85 4.16
CA SER A 70 9.45 19.12 4.87
C SER A 70 10.66 19.52 5.74
N SER A 71 11.64 18.63 5.95
CA SER A 71 12.81 18.86 6.80
C SER A 71 13.98 19.55 6.08
N SER A 72 13.86 19.84 4.77
CA SER A 72 14.98 20.33 3.96
C SER A 72 15.26 21.83 4.13
N SER A 73 16.11 22.16 5.11
CA SER A 73 17.02 23.30 5.01
C SER A 73 18.45 22.77 4.90
N ASP A 74 19.03 22.87 3.70
CA ASP A 74 20.44 22.57 3.36
C ASP A 74 21.01 21.16 3.66
N SER A 75 20.20 20.18 4.09
CA SER A 75 20.62 18.78 4.17
C SER A 75 19.95 17.95 3.08
N ALA A 76 20.72 17.05 2.45
CA ALA A 76 20.20 16.14 1.44
C ALA A 76 19.08 15.29 2.07
N THR A 77 17.87 15.35 1.49
CA THR A 77 16.80 14.42 1.84
C THR A 77 17.33 13.00 1.60
N PRO A 78 17.09 12.05 2.52
CA PRO A 78 17.50 10.67 2.29
C PRO A 78 16.78 10.15 1.05
N ASP A 79 17.44 9.29 0.26
CA ASP A 79 16.83 8.65 -0.93
C ASP A 79 15.56 7.85 -0.60
N GLU A 80 15.41 7.47 0.67
CA GLU A 80 14.32 6.66 1.21
C GLU A 80 13.83 7.22 2.56
N ILE A 81 12.51 7.31 2.71
CA ILE A 81 11.79 7.74 3.92
C ILE A 81 10.94 6.58 4.41
N ILE A 82 11.20 6.04 5.60
CA ILE A 82 10.42 4.93 6.18
C ILE A 82 9.06 5.43 6.66
N LEU A 83 7.99 4.76 6.22
CA LEU A 83 6.61 5.02 6.65
C LEU A 83 6.19 4.03 7.75
N GLU A 84 6.64 2.78 7.65
CA GLU A 84 6.42 1.74 8.66
C GLU A 84 7.56 0.72 8.65
N SER A 85 7.99 0.28 9.83
CA SER A 85 8.95 -0.80 10.04
C SER A 85 8.41 -1.79 11.05
N PHE A 86 8.09 -3.01 10.62
CA PHE A 86 7.44 -4.00 11.50
C PHE A 86 8.38 -4.63 12.54
N SER A 87 9.67 -4.29 12.53
CA SER A 87 10.61 -4.53 13.63
C SER A 87 10.44 -3.58 14.82
N ASN A 88 9.86 -2.40 14.60
CA ASN A 88 9.57 -1.40 15.61
C ASN A 88 8.40 -0.54 15.11
N PRO A 89 7.16 -1.08 15.13
CA PRO A 89 6.04 -0.48 14.42
C PRO A 89 5.68 0.88 15.01
N SER A 90 5.49 1.86 14.13
CA SER A 90 5.06 3.22 14.54
C SER A 90 3.55 3.33 14.69
N TYR A 91 2.80 2.44 14.03
CA TYR A 91 1.34 2.41 14.04
C TYR A 91 0.80 1.09 14.54
N ASP A 92 -0.42 1.13 15.08
CA ASP A 92 -1.20 -0.09 15.28
C ASP A 92 -1.70 -0.60 13.94
N TRP A 93 -1.82 -1.92 13.77
CA TRP A 93 -2.46 -2.48 12.56
C TRP A 93 -3.64 -3.38 12.92
N GLY A 94 -4.73 -3.25 12.18
CA GLY A 94 -5.96 -4.00 12.38
C GLY A 94 -6.49 -4.60 11.09
N THR A 95 -7.08 -5.79 11.19
CA THR A 95 -7.73 -6.44 10.06
C THR A 95 -9.18 -5.98 9.91
N GLN A 96 -9.60 -5.77 8.67
CA GLN A 96 -11.01 -5.62 8.31
C GLN A 96 -11.31 -6.58 7.15
N ASN A 97 -12.31 -7.43 7.35
CA ASN A 97 -12.79 -8.37 6.34
C ASN A 97 -14.11 -7.87 5.77
N ASP A 98 -14.44 -8.30 4.56
CA ASP A 98 -15.68 -7.92 3.86
C ASP A 98 -16.92 -8.05 4.75
N PRO A 99 -17.52 -6.92 5.19
CA PRO A 99 -18.66 -6.94 6.09
C PRO A 99 -20.00 -6.99 5.34
N VAL A 100 -20.00 -6.89 4.00
CA VAL A 100 -21.21 -6.57 3.23
C VAL A 100 -21.68 -7.80 2.45
N MET A 101 -23.00 -7.99 2.37
CA MET A 101 -23.68 -9.09 1.64
C MET A 101 -23.33 -10.53 2.05
N GLY A 102 -22.83 -10.75 3.26
CA GLY A 102 -22.55 -12.11 3.78
C GLY A 102 -21.20 -12.67 3.33
N GLY A 103 -20.20 -11.81 3.15
CA GLY A 103 -18.82 -12.20 2.89
C GLY A 103 -18.30 -13.23 3.91
N GLU A 104 -17.57 -14.22 3.42
CA GLU A 104 -16.98 -15.30 4.22
C GLU A 104 -15.45 -15.18 4.36
N SER A 105 -14.88 -14.11 3.80
CA SER A 105 -13.45 -13.85 3.84
C SER A 105 -12.98 -13.60 5.27
N TYR A 106 -11.77 -14.06 5.60
CA TYR A 106 -11.20 -13.92 6.92
C TYR A 106 -9.71 -13.65 6.82
N SER A 107 -9.18 -12.92 7.80
CA SER A 107 -7.74 -12.63 7.89
C SER A 107 -7.27 -12.47 9.33
N SER A 108 -5.96 -12.62 9.50
CA SER A 108 -5.17 -12.35 10.70
C SER A 108 -4.00 -11.44 10.34
N MET A 109 -3.61 -10.59 11.29
CA MET A 109 -2.41 -9.76 11.22
C MET A 109 -1.62 -9.98 12.51
N GLU A 110 -0.48 -10.65 12.40
CA GLU A 110 0.41 -10.95 13.53
C GLU A 110 1.75 -10.26 13.31
N MET A 111 2.34 -9.71 14.36
CA MET A 111 3.67 -9.09 14.29
C MET A 111 4.61 -9.87 15.18
N THR A 112 5.79 -10.20 14.66
CA THR A 112 6.82 -10.90 15.42
C THR A 112 8.03 -9.98 15.58
N GLU A 113 8.28 -9.51 16.80
CA GLU A 113 9.43 -8.64 17.09
C GLU A 113 10.77 -9.32 16.78
N SER A 114 10.85 -10.65 16.92
CA SER A 114 12.12 -11.38 16.79
C SER A 114 12.66 -11.45 15.35
N ASP A 115 11.80 -11.34 14.34
CA ASP A 115 12.18 -11.30 12.92
C ASP A 115 11.77 -9.98 12.22
N GLY A 116 11.09 -9.09 12.95
CA GLY A 116 10.62 -7.80 12.47
C GLY A 116 9.65 -7.90 11.30
N THR A 117 8.80 -8.93 11.31
CA THR A 117 7.87 -9.23 10.23
C THR A 117 6.43 -9.14 10.70
N ALA A 118 5.61 -8.48 9.88
CA ALA A 118 4.17 -8.60 9.92
C ALA A 118 3.68 -9.72 8.99
N TYR A 119 2.83 -10.58 9.53
CA TYR A 119 2.24 -11.74 8.90
C TYR A 119 0.77 -11.45 8.57
N PHE A 120 0.50 -11.02 7.34
CA PHE A 120 -0.86 -10.83 6.85
C PHE A 120 -1.33 -12.10 6.17
N THR A 121 -2.18 -12.86 6.86
CA THR A 121 -2.65 -14.16 6.41
C THR A 121 -4.17 -14.22 6.36
N GLY A 122 -4.73 -15.02 5.47
CA GLY A 122 -6.18 -15.14 5.33
C GLY A 122 -6.61 -15.82 4.06
N GLU A 123 -7.88 -15.71 3.75
CA GLU A 123 -8.46 -16.22 2.52
C GLU A 123 -9.56 -15.28 2.04
N VAL A 124 -9.45 -14.85 0.79
CA VAL A 124 -10.51 -14.14 0.08
C VAL A 124 -11.45 -15.18 -0.51
N LYS A 125 -12.67 -15.20 0.03
CA LYS A 125 -13.74 -16.06 -0.46
C LYS A 125 -14.70 -15.27 -1.34
N ASN A 126 -15.40 -15.99 -2.21
CA ASN A 126 -16.48 -15.39 -2.97
C ASN A 126 -17.63 -15.03 -2.03
N VAL A 127 -18.19 -13.85 -2.22
CA VAL A 127 -19.40 -13.41 -1.53
C VAL A 127 -20.57 -14.24 -2.07
N PRO A 128 -21.27 -15.06 -1.25
CA PRO A 128 -22.23 -16.05 -1.75
C PRO A 128 -23.35 -15.47 -2.62
N PHE A 129 -23.83 -14.27 -2.29
CA PHE A 129 -24.93 -13.62 -3.03
C PHE A 129 -24.49 -13.03 -4.37
N LEU A 130 -23.24 -12.57 -4.47
CA LEU A 130 -22.71 -11.89 -5.65
C LEU A 130 -21.92 -12.82 -6.58
N GLY A 131 -21.41 -13.94 -6.05
CA GLY A 131 -20.58 -14.88 -6.81
C GLY A 131 -19.21 -14.33 -7.23
N VAL A 132 -18.80 -13.18 -6.67
CA VAL A 132 -17.52 -12.52 -6.94
C VAL A 132 -16.64 -12.56 -5.69
N PRO A 133 -15.29 -12.48 -5.84
CA PRO A 133 -14.39 -12.39 -4.70
C PRO A 133 -14.74 -11.21 -3.78
N GLY A 134 -14.72 -11.42 -2.47
CA GLY A 134 -14.80 -10.33 -1.50
C GLY A 134 -13.44 -9.66 -1.30
N TYR A 135 -13.20 -9.13 -0.11
CA TYR A 135 -11.89 -8.59 0.28
C TYR A 135 -11.50 -8.92 1.73
N ILE A 136 -10.19 -8.85 1.97
CA ILE A 136 -9.59 -8.72 3.30
C ILE A 136 -8.60 -7.56 3.25
N LYS A 137 -8.43 -6.84 4.35
CA LYS A 137 -7.37 -5.85 4.47
C LYS A 137 -6.79 -5.82 5.87
N THR A 138 -5.54 -5.40 5.96
CA THR A 138 -4.92 -4.90 7.18
C THR A 138 -4.65 -3.42 6.99
N GLN A 139 -4.95 -2.59 7.99
CA GLN A 139 -4.82 -1.14 7.91
C GLN A 139 -4.17 -0.58 9.16
N SER A 140 -3.38 0.48 8.99
CA SER A 140 -2.84 1.25 10.11
C SER A 140 -3.96 1.93 10.89
N ALA A 141 -3.77 2.04 12.20
CA ALA A 141 -4.61 2.72 13.16
C ALA A 141 -3.73 3.56 14.08
N GLY A 142 -4.26 4.69 14.52
CA GLY A 142 -3.52 5.67 15.32
C GLY A 142 -3.81 7.10 14.85
N MET A 143 -3.30 8.06 15.61
CA MET A 143 -3.39 9.50 15.29
C MET A 143 -2.03 10.14 15.03
N ALA A 144 -0.96 9.34 14.96
CA ALA A 144 0.35 9.86 14.59
C ALA A 144 0.32 10.28 13.11
N PRO A 145 0.86 11.44 12.75
CA PRO A 145 0.96 11.85 11.34
C PRO A 145 2.05 11.05 10.64
N TYR A 146 1.84 10.72 9.37
CA TYR A 146 2.88 10.15 8.53
C TYR A 146 3.93 11.21 8.16
N PRO A 147 5.20 10.80 7.95
CA PRO A 147 6.21 11.72 7.45
C PRO A 147 5.86 12.21 6.04
N ASP A 148 6.23 13.45 5.74
CA ASP A 148 6.07 14.05 4.42
C ASP A 148 6.98 13.36 3.38
N VAL A 149 6.35 12.75 2.38
CA VAL A 149 6.99 12.06 1.25
C VAL A 149 6.68 12.71 -0.10
N SER A 150 6.21 13.97 -0.09
CA SER A 150 5.81 14.70 -1.30
C SER A 150 6.92 14.96 -2.33
N CYS A 151 8.18 14.82 -1.92
CA CYS A 151 9.35 14.90 -2.78
C CYS A 151 9.79 13.55 -3.36
N CYS A 152 9.16 12.45 -2.97
CA CYS A 152 9.48 11.09 -3.43
C CYS A 152 8.66 10.70 -4.66
N ASP A 153 9.16 9.74 -5.42
CA ASP A 153 8.54 9.29 -6.68
C ASP A 153 7.65 8.04 -6.52
N SER A 154 7.94 7.20 -5.52
CA SER A 154 7.35 5.86 -5.41
C SER A 154 7.16 5.40 -3.98
N LEU A 155 6.17 4.53 -3.78
CA LEU A 155 6.01 3.71 -2.58
C LEU A 155 6.80 2.40 -2.75
N LYS A 156 7.57 2.01 -1.75
CA LYS A 156 8.30 0.73 -1.70
C LYS A 156 7.76 -0.15 -0.59
N LEU A 157 7.54 -1.42 -0.90
CA LEU A 157 7.18 -2.48 0.04
C LEU A 157 8.29 -3.53 0.06
N THR A 158 8.82 -3.87 1.22
CA THR A 158 9.72 -5.02 1.38
C THR A 158 8.89 -6.20 1.87
N VAL A 159 8.53 -7.09 0.96
CA VAL A 159 7.52 -8.14 1.18
C VAL A 159 7.95 -9.48 0.61
N MET A 160 7.29 -10.54 1.07
CA MET A 160 7.40 -11.90 0.56
C MET A 160 6.03 -12.58 0.60
N GLY A 161 5.57 -13.12 -0.52
CA GLY A 161 4.43 -14.02 -0.56
C GLY A 161 4.86 -15.47 -0.33
N MET A 162 4.01 -16.25 0.32
CA MET A 162 4.21 -17.71 0.47
C MET A 162 3.34 -18.53 -0.49
N GLU A 163 2.33 -17.90 -1.09
CA GLU A 163 1.46 -18.48 -2.10
C GLU A 163 1.26 -17.44 -3.22
N GLU A 164 1.09 -17.91 -4.46
CA GLU A 164 0.73 -17.03 -5.58
C GLU A 164 -0.66 -16.44 -5.33
N TYR A 165 -0.77 -15.11 -5.35
CA TYR A 165 -2.03 -14.42 -5.19
C TYR A 165 -2.03 -13.12 -6.00
N GLY A 166 -2.90 -13.02 -6.99
CA GLY A 166 -2.95 -11.90 -7.94
C GLY A 166 -3.84 -10.73 -7.52
N GLY A 167 -4.32 -10.72 -6.27
CA GLY A 167 -5.26 -9.73 -5.76
C GLY A 167 -4.65 -8.72 -4.78
N TYR A 168 -3.32 -8.64 -4.70
CA TYR A 168 -2.64 -7.76 -3.76
C TYR A 168 -2.77 -6.30 -4.19
N ARG A 169 -3.19 -5.46 -3.24
CA ARG A 169 -3.25 -4.00 -3.43
C ARG A 169 -2.74 -3.29 -2.18
N VAL A 170 -2.24 -2.09 -2.38
CA VAL A 170 -1.90 -1.16 -1.29
C VAL A 170 -2.65 0.14 -1.53
N SER A 171 -3.15 0.75 -0.46
CA SER A 171 -3.81 2.04 -0.52
C SER A 171 -3.36 2.96 0.60
N PHE A 172 -3.41 4.27 0.35
CA PHE A 172 -3.14 5.28 1.36
C PHE A 172 -4.02 6.52 1.19
N GLY A 173 -4.10 7.37 2.21
CA GLY A 173 -4.91 8.59 2.20
C GLY A 173 -6.39 8.36 2.51
N THR A 174 -7.07 9.43 2.91
CA THR A 174 -8.52 9.42 3.17
C THR A 174 -9.34 10.14 2.10
N LYS A 175 -8.69 10.58 1.01
CA LYS A 175 -9.39 11.24 -0.10
C LYS A 175 -10.44 10.33 -0.70
N ARG A 176 -11.63 10.90 -0.91
CA ARG A 176 -12.76 10.18 -1.48
C ARG A 176 -12.84 10.33 -2.99
N ALA A 177 -13.19 9.24 -3.68
CA ALA A 177 -13.46 9.25 -5.11
C ALA A 177 -14.63 10.19 -5.44
N LYS A 178 -14.58 10.84 -6.61
CA LYS A 178 -15.72 11.54 -7.21
C LYS A 178 -16.80 10.52 -7.60
N THR A 179 -16.39 9.33 -8.04
CA THR A 179 -17.31 8.25 -8.40
C THR A 179 -17.18 7.07 -7.44
N GLY A 180 -17.86 7.13 -6.30
CA GLY A 180 -17.88 5.99 -5.37
C GLY A 180 -18.33 6.37 -3.96
N PHE A 181 -19.18 5.55 -3.35
CA PHE A 181 -19.59 5.74 -1.96
C PHE A 181 -18.68 5.05 -0.93
N PHE A 182 -17.85 4.11 -1.32
CA PHE A 182 -16.89 3.44 -0.44
C PHE A 182 -15.45 3.52 -0.97
N ALA A 183 -15.28 4.05 -2.20
CA ALA A 183 -13.97 4.35 -2.75
C ALA A 183 -13.30 5.53 -2.04
N THR A 184 -12.40 5.21 -1.11
CA THR A 184 -11.58 6.13 -0.34
C THR A 184 -10.12 5.69 -0.35
N GLY A 185 -9.21 6.65 -0.48
CA GLY A 185 -7.77 6.44 -0.58
C GLY A 185 -7.32 6.14 -2.01
N PHE A 186 -6.07 6.49 -2.29
CA PHE A 186 -5.39 6.16 -3.54
C PHE A 186 -4.95 4.71 -3.48
N LYS A 187 -5.37 3.90 -4.46
CA LYS A 187 -5.14 2.45 -4.49
C LYS A 187 -4.28 2.06 -5.69
N GLY A 188 -3.29 1.20 -5.45
CA GLY A 188 -2.38 0.65 -6.44
C GLY A 188 -2.25 -0.87 -6.30
N ASN A 189 -2.05 -1.55 -7.42
CA ASN A 189 -1.83 -3.00 -7.46
C ASN A 189 -0.34 -3.30 -7.29
N PHE A 190 -0.02 -4.46 -6.73
CA PHE A 190 1.36 -4.96 -6.68
C PHE A 190 1.40 -6.48 -6.70
N ASP A 191 2.52 -7.04 -7.15
CA ASP A 191 2.79 -8.47 -7.09
C ASP A 191 3.89 -8.73 -6.06
N ALA A 192 3.67 -9.67 -5.15
CA ALA A 192 4.66 -10.04 -4.15
C ALA A 192 5.63 -11.11 -4.69
N PRO A 193 6.94 -10.99 -4.45
CA PRO A 193 7.90 -12.04 -4.76
C PRO A 193 7.59 -13.28 -3.88
N ILE A 194 7.75 -14.47 -4.44
CA ILE A 194 7.37 -15.72 -3.76
C ILE A 194 8.58 -16.43 -3.16
N GLY A 195 8.52 -16.76 -1.87
CA GLY A 195 9.52 -17.58 -1.17
C GLY A 195 10.82 -16.85 -0.80
N GLU A 196 11.00 -15.61 -1.24
CA GLU A 196 12.07 -14.72 -0.78
C GLU A 196 11.57 -13.28 -0.64
N TYR A 197 12.18 -12.52 0.28
CA TYR A 197 11.92 -11.10 0.41
C TYR A 197 12.46 -10.34 -0.79
N GLY A 198 11.64 -9.43 -1.31
CA GLY A 198 12.05 -8.47 -2.32
C GLY A 198 11.38 -7.12 -2.12
N ASP A 199 11.96 -6.14 -2.79
CA ASP A 199 11.45 -4.78 -2.82
C ASP A 199 10.51 -4.61 -4.01
N VAL A 200 9.27 -4.23 -3.73
CA VAL A 200 8.25 -3.90 -4.72
C VAL A 200 8.08 -2.38 -4.73
N VAL A 201 8.54 -1.74 -5.81
CA VAL A 201 8.49 -0.28 -5.99
C VAL A 201 7.33 0.08 -6.91
N ILE A 202 6.39 0.86 -6.38
CA ILE A 202 5.16 1.27 -7.05
C ILE A 202 5.21 2.81 -7.22
N PRO A 203 5.41 3.32 -8.44
CA PRO A 203 5.37 4.76 -8.70
C PRO A 203 4.05 5.39 -8.24
N PHE A 204 4.09 6.58 -7.66
CA PHE A 204 2.87 7.26 -7.20
C PHE A 204 1.88 7.52 -8.35
N ASN A 205 2.36 7.66 -9.59
CA ASN A 205 1.52 7.80 -10.77
C ASN A 205 0.79 6.50 -11.21
N MET A 206 1.05 5.37 -10.54
CA MET A 206 0.32 4.11 -10.72
C MET A 206 -0.86 3.96 -9.74
N PHE A 207 -1.01 4.89 -8.81
CA PHE A 207 -2.15 4.93 -7.89
C PHE A 207 -3.30 5.75 -8.45
N SER A 208 -4.51 5.45 -8.00
CA SER A 208 -5.69 6.25 -8.31
C SER A 208 -6.70 6.23 -7.17
N VAL A 209 -7.37 7.35 -6.93
CA VAL A 209 -8.53 7.41 -6.01
C VAL A 209 -9.80 6.82 -6.65
N GLU A 210 -9.85 6.69 -7.97
CA GLU A 210 -11.02 6.20 -8.71
C GLU A 210 -10.91 4.69 -8.98
N TRP A 211 -11.42 3.90 -8.05
CA TRP A 211 -11.48 2.44 -8.15
C TRP A 211 -12.89 1.89 -7.92
N ASP A 212 -13.17 0.71 -8.47
CA ASP A 212 -14.44 0.02 -8.40
C ASP A 212 -14.59 -0.70 -7.06
N GLU A 213 -15.70 -0.46 -6.36
CA GLU A 213 -15.90 -0.91 -4.98
C GLU A 213 -16.16 -2.41 -4.84
N ALA A 214 -16.49 -3.09 -5.93
CA ALA A 214 -16.73 -4.53 -5.93
C ALA A 214 -15.46 -5.31 -6.27
N THR A 215 -14.60 -4.76 -7.12
CA THR A 215 -13.43 -5.47 -7.67
C THR A 215 -12.09 -4.93 -7.18
N GLY A 216 -12.05 -3.69 -6.69
CA GLY A 216 -10.83 -2.96 -6.35
C GLY A 216 -10.07 -2.43 -7.58
N ASP A 217 -10.59 -2.60 -8.79
CA ASP A 217 -9.90 -2.20 -10.02
C ASP A 217 -10.03 -0.70 -10.29
N GLN A 218 -8.96 -0.09 -10.80
CA GLN A 218 -8.99 1.32 -11.18
C GLN A 218 -9.96 1.55 -12.34
N LYS A 219 -10.97 2.41 -12.12
CA LYS A 219 -11.89 2.85 -13.17
C LYS A 219 -11.27 3.93 -14.04
N ILE A 220 -10.56 4.85 -13.39
CA ILE A 220 -9.80 5.92 -14.04
C ILE A 220 -8.38 5.85 -13.48
N THR A 221 -7.40 5.74 -14.36
CA THR A 221 -5.98 5.69 -13.97
C THR A 221 -5.42 7.10 -13.91
N CYS A 222 -4.45 7.36 -13.04
CA CYS A 222 -3.73 8.63 -12.98
C CYS A 222 -3.15 9.06 -14.34
N ALA A 223 -2.65 8.11 -15.14
CA ALA A 223 -2.18 8.39 -16.51
C ALA A 223 -3.26 8.91 -17.48
N LYS A 224 -4.55 8.66 -17.20
CA LYS A 224 -5.68 9.12 -18.02
C LYS A 224 -6.24 10.44 -17.52
N ASP A 225 -6.26 10.63 -16.21
CA ASP A 225 -6.75 11.86 -15.58
C ASP A 225 -5.83 12.23 -14.40
N PRO A 226 -5.01 13.28 -14.53
CA PRO A 226 -4.14 13.73 -13.45
C PRO A 226 -4.87 14.09 -12.15
N ASP A 227 -6.16 14.43 -12.20
CA ASP A 227 -6.95 14.78 -11.01
C ASP A 227 -7.16 13.59 -10.05
N VAL A 228 -6.97 12.36 -10.54
CA VAL A 228 -7.17 11.13 -9.73
C VAL A 228 -5.86 10.57 -9.17
N CYS A 229 -4.72 11.18 -9.51
CA CYS A 229 -3.40 10.86 -8.94
C CYS A 229 -3.29 11.27 -7.48
N PRO A 230 -2.39 10.65 -6.69
CA PRO A 230 -2.00 11.15 -5.37
C PRO A 230 -1.70 12.64 -5.40
N ASP A 231 -2.32 13.39 -4.50
CA ASP A 231 -2.09 14.83 -4.39
C ASP A 231 -1.06 15.17 -3.31
N MET A 232 -0.58 16.42 -3.39
CA MET A 232 0.43 16.95 -2.48
C MET A 232 0.01 16.84 -1.01
N GLU A 233 -1.25 17.16 -0.69
CA GLU A 233 -1.77 17.13 0.68
C GLU A 233 -1.69 15.71 1.26
N THR A 234 -2.09 14.70 0.47
CA THR A 234 -2.02 13.30 0.90
C THR A 234 -0.59 12.75 0.96
N LEU A 235 0.34 13.27 0.14
CA LEU A 235 1.75 12.85 0.22
C LEU A 235 2.51 13.53 1.36
N GLN A 236 2.02 14.67 1.85
CA GLN A 236 2.56 15.34 3.04
C GLN A 236 2.13 14.65 4.34
N ASP A 237 0.95 14.06 4.36
CA ASP A 237 0.50 13.16 5.42
C ASP A 237 -0.46 12.12 4.81
N MET A 238 -0.02 10.86 4.77
CA MET A 238 -0.82 9.78 4.18
C MET A 238 -2.04 9.41 5.03
N GLU A 239 -2.11 9.84 6.29
CA GLU A 239 -3.17 9.56 7.28
C GLU A 239 -3.38 8.07 7.61
N LEU A 240 -3.61 7.22 6.61
CA LEU A 240 -3.69 5.77 6.73
C LEU A 240 -2.96 5.08 5.58
N ILE A 241 -2.44 3.88 5.87
CA ILE A 241 -1.99 2.91 4.87
C ILE A 241 -2.74 1.60 5.10
N ALA A 242 -3.13 0.93 4.02
CA ALA A 242 -3.75 -0.38 4.07
C ALA A 242 -3.22 -1.32 2.98
N ILE A 243 -3.07 -2.59 3.32
CA ILE A 243 -2.71 -3.68 2.41
C ILE A 243 -3.92 -4.60 2.28
N TRP A 244 -4.26 -4.95 1.05
CA TRP A 244 -5.50 -5.63 0.69
C TRP A 244 -5.21 -6.95 -0.03
N GLY A 245 -6.07 -7.94 0.22
CA GLY A 245 -6.40 -8.98 -0.75
C GLY A 245 -7.80 -8.72 -1.27
N GLU A 246 -7.94 -8.43 -2.56
CA GLU A 246 -9.21 -8.04 -3.18
C GLU A 246 -9.24 -8.47 -4.66
N GLY A 247 -10.42 -8.55 -5.28
CA GLY A 247 -10.55 -8.78 -6.74
C GLY A 247 -10.14 -10.18 -7.26
N ALA A 248 -9.54 -11.01 -6.41
CA ALA A 248 -9.21 -12.40 -6.70
C ALA A 248 -9.54 -13.28 -5.48
N GLY A 249 -10.20 -14.42 -5.71
CA GLY A 249 -10.40 -15.41 -4.65
C GLY A 249 -9.14 -16.23 -4.43
N GLY A 250 -8.80 -16.53 -3.18
CA GLY A 250 -7.61 -17.32 -2.86
C GLY A 250 -7.04 -17.04 -1.49
N LYS A 251 -6.01 -17.82 -1.14
CA LYS A 251 -5.29 -17.64 0.11
C LYS A 251 -4.34 -16.45 0.00
N VAL A 252 -4.30 -15.67 1.06
CA VAL A 252 -3.36 -14.59 1.25
C VAL A 252 -2.39 -15.03 2.33
N ASN A 253 -1.10 -14.98 2.00
CA ASN A 253 -0.03 -15.30 2.93
C ASN A 253 1.16 -14.40 2.61
N LEU A 254 1.10 -13.17 3.12
CA LEU A 254 2.03 -12.08 2.82
C LEU A 254 2.81 -11.68 4.07
N TYR A 255 4.13 -11.72 3.95
CA TYR A 255 5.06 -11.30 5.00
C TYR A 255 5.61 -9.93 4.64
N ILE A 256 5.59 -9.00 5.59
CA ILE A 256 5.88 -7.59 5.35
C ILE A 256 6.91 -7.13 6.36
N LYS A 257 8.05 -6.61 5.90
CA LYS A 257 9.09 -6.03 6.76
C LYS A 257 8.96 -4.53 6.93
N SER A 258 8.67 -3.83 5.84
CA SER A 258 8.62 -2.37 5.86
C SER A 258 7.83 -1.78 4.69
N ILE A 259 7.38 -0.55 4.91
CA ILE A 259 6.76 0.33 3.93
C ILE A 259 7.57 1.63 3.95
N SER A 260 7.99 2.12 2.79
CA SER A 260 8.77 3.35 2.67
C SER A 260 8.43 4.10 1.38
N ALA A 261 8.84 5.36 1.29
CA ALA A 261 8.85 6.11 0.04
C ALA A 261 10.29 6.23 -0.46
N VAL A 262 10.50 6.16 -1.78
CA VAL A 262 11.83 6.19 -2.40
C VAL A 262 11.88 7.16 -3.58
N GLY A 263 13.09 7.53 -3.98
CA GLY A 263 13.29 8.56 -5.01
C GLY A 263 13.10 9.97 -4.46
N CYS A 264 13.39 10.18 -3.17
CA CYS A 264 13.13 11.44 -2.46
C CYS A 264 14.24 12.49 -2.64
N SER A 265 15.34 12.13 -3.31
CA SER A 265 16.40 13.08 -3.66
C SER A 265 16.02 13.83 -4.92
N SER A 266 16.20 15.15 -4.89
CA SER A 266 15.97 16.06 -6.02
C SER A 266 16.94 15.78 -7.17
N SER A 267 16.65 14.74 -7.96
CA SER A 267 17.22 14.63 -9.29
C SER A 267 16.54 15.68 -10.17
N SER A 268 17.19 16.84 -10.24
CA SER A 268 16.98 17.84 -11.27
C SER A 268 17.28 17.23 -12.64
N SER A 269 16.34 16.45 -13.19
CA SER A 269 16.35 15.99 -14.56
C SER A 269 15.96 17.15 -15.48
N THR A 270 16.85 18.14 -15.56
CA THR A 270 16.90 19.05 -16.71
C THR A 270 17.68 18.31 -17.79
N ASP A 271 16.99 17.52 -18.61
CA ASP A 271 17.56 17.09 -19.89
C ASP A 271 17.81 18.35 -20.74
N PRO A 272 19.07 18.67 -21.14
CA PRO A 272 19.29 19.70 -22.12
C PRO A 272 18.92 19.12 -23.49
N LEU A 273 17.75 19.53 -23.98
CA LEU A 273 17.41 19.51 -25.39
C LEU A 273 18.58 20.14 -26.19
N PRO A 274 19.15 19.49 -27.22
CA PRO A 274 20.23 20.10 -27.99
C PRO A 274 19.67 21.29 -28.79
N SER A 275 20.08 22.50 -28.44
CA SER A 275 19.79 23.69 -29.25
C SER A 275 20.61 23.62 -30.55
N ILE A 276 19.91 23.47 -31.67
CA ILE A 276 20.46 23.74 -32.99
C ILE A 276 20.06 25.16 -33.38
N GLY A 277 21.07 26.00 -33.51
CA GLY A 277 21.06 27.33 -34.09
C GLY A 277 22.36 28.00 -33.69
N GLY A 278 23.20 28.56 -34.55
CA GLY A 278 23.24 28.82 -35.98
C GLY A 278 24.49 29.69 -36.16
N ASP A 279 25.10 29.70 -37.34
CA ASP A 279 25.58 30.92 -38.02
C ASP A 279 26.48 30.58 -39.22
N ALA A 280 26.14 31.22 -40.34
CA ALA A 280 26.84 31.28 -41.61
C ALA A 280 27.95 32.35 -41.57
N GLU A 281 29.12 32.13 -42.19
CA GLU A 281 29.68 32.81 -43.39
C GLU A 281 31.21 32.60 -43.31
N ASN A 282 32.07 32.49 -44.33
CA ASN A 282 32.07 32.72 -45.77
C ASN A 282 33.43 32.23 -46.32
N SER A 283 33.48 31.50 -47.45
CA SER A 283 34.43 31.67 -48.58
C SER A 283 34.47 30.46 -49.55
N SER A 284 34.22 30.76 -50.82
CA SER A 284 34.19 29.89 -52.03
C SER A 284 35.56 29.86 -52.76
N PRO A 285 35.76 29.21 -53.93
CA PRO A 285 35.12 28.01 -54.54
C PRO A 285 36.11 27.02 -55.22
N SER A 286 35.65 25.81 -55.62
CA SER A 286 36.04 25.19 -56.91
C SER A 286 35.11 24.03 -57.31
N ILE A 287 34.60 24.09 -58.56
CA ILE A 287 33.79 23.14 -59.35
C ILE A 287 34.74 22.68 -60.51
N PRO A 288 34.73 21.45 -61.10
CA PRO A 288 33.59 20.77 -61.77
C PRO A 288 33.58 19.21 -61.60
N SER A 289 32.65 18.37 -62.07
CA SER A 289 31.74 18.33 -63.23
C SER A 289 30.71 17.16 -63.10
N SER A 290 29.40 17.46 -63.20
CA SER A 290 28.29 16.88 -64.01
C SER A 290 28.11 15.33 -64.28
N PRO A 291 26.96 14.84 -64.85
CA PRO A 291 25.80 14.21 -64.15
C PRO A 291 25.29 12.92 -64.90
N PRO A 292 23.98 12.60 -65.04
CA PRO A 292 22.89 12.26 -64.11
C PRO A 292 22.27 10.84 -64.36
N SER A 293 21.34 10.37 -63.52
CA SER A 293 20.10 9.72 -64.03
C SER A 293 18.99 9.55 -62.98
N PHE A 294 17.81 10.06 -63.35
CA PHE A 294 16.48 9.81 -62.81
C PHE A 294 16.09 8.31 -62.79
N SER A 295 15.25 7.90 -61.82
CA SER A 295 13.88 7.42 -62.09
C SER A 295 13.23 6.78 -60.86
N SER A 296 12.03 7.26 -60.58
CA SER A 296 10.89 6.60 -59.93
C SER A 296 10.74 5.11 -60.23
N ASN A 297 10.32 4.29 -59.27
CA ASN A 297 8.90 3.93 -59.12
C ASN A 297 8.62 2.99 -57.94
N ALA A 298 7.37 3.08 -57.51
CA ALA A 298 6.74 2.39 -56.41
C ALA A 298 6.50 0.89 -56.61
N SER A 299 6.02 0.29 -55.51
CA SER A 299 5.17 -0.91 -55.41
C SER A 299 5.86 -2.26 -55.34
N LYS A 300 5.76 -2.90 -54.17
CA LYS A 300 5.27 -4.27 -54.06
C LYS A 300 4.72 -4.58 -52.67
N THR A 301 3.49 -5.06 -52.69
CA THR A 301 2.60 -5.50 -51.63
C THR A 301 2.91 -6.92 -51.15
N SER A 302 2.81 -7.14 -49.82
CA SER A 302 2.27 -8.32 -49.07
C SER A 302 2.84 -9.74 -49.31
N PRO A 303 2.73 -10.72 -48.36
CA PRO A 303 1.53 -11.00 -47.57
C PRO A 303 1.69 -11.24 -46.07
N VAL A 304 0.52 -11.04 -45.44
CA VAL A 304 0.05 -11.37 -44.09
C VAL A 304 0.14 -12.89 -43.82
N ALA A 305 0.61 -13.27 -42.64
CA ALA A 305 0.53 -14.63 -42.11
C ALA A 305 -0.65 -14.76 -41.15
N THR A 306 -1.62 -15.58 -41.55
CA THR A 306 -2.79 -16.02 -40.77
C THR A 306 -2.37 -17.16 -39.83
N ILE A 307 -2.60 -17.01 -38.52
CA ILE A 307 -2.48 -18.11 -37.55
C ILE A 307 -3.89 -18.70 -37.34
N MET A 308 -4.04 -19.96 -37.72
CA MET A 308 -5.25 -20.78 -37.57
C MET A 308 -5.45 -21.21 -36.11
N MET A 309 -6.67 -21.03 -35.60
CA MET A 309 -7.18 -21.72 -34.42
C MET A 309 -7.35 -23.22 -34.70
N ALA A 310 -6.75 -24.07 -33.85
CA ALA A 310 -7.09 -25.48 -33.77
C ALA A 310 -8.12 -25.71 -32.66
N ARG A 311 -9.34 -26.09 -33.04
CA ARG A 311 -10.36 -26.64 -32.14
C ARG A 311 -10.00 -28.10 -31.83
N LEU A 312 -9.83 -28.42 -30.55
CA LEU A 312 -9.84 -29.80 -30.09
C LEU A 312 -11.27 -30.14 -29.63
N VAL A 313 -11.94 -30.99 -30.41
CA VAL A 313 -13.20 -31.64 -30.05
C VAL A 313 -12.84 -33.05 -29.58
N VAL A 314 -13.17 -33.38 -28.34
CA VAL A 314 -13.29 -34.78 -27.89
C VAL A 314 -14.70 -34.95 -27.34
N LEU A 315 -15.49 -35.77 -28.03
CA LEU A 315 -16.83 -36.19 -27.63
C LEU A 315 -16.76 -37.48 -26.79
N THR A 316 -17.67 -37.52 -25.82
CA THR A 316 -18.44 -38.68 -25.31
C THR A 316 -17.78 -39.75 -24.45
N GLY A 317 -18.37 -39.93 -23.27
CA GLY A 317 -18.28 -41.12 -22.43
C GLY A 317 -19.22 -41.01 -21.21
N ILE A 318 -20.52 -41.27 -21.43
CA ILE A 318 -21.54 -41.47 -20.38
C ILE A 318 -21.39 -42.90 -19.82
N SER A 319 -21.37 -43.10 -18.49
CA SER A 319 -22.10 -44.19 -17.81
C SER A 319 -22.08 -44.15 -16.26
N PHE A 320 -23.30 -44.10 -15.68
CA PHE A 320 -23.84 -44.76 -14.46
C PHE A 320 -23.08 -44.88 -13.11
N MET A 321 -23.57 -44.12 -12.11
CA MET A 321 -24.39 -44.51 -10.92
C MET A 321 -23.98 -45.65 -9.94
N LEU A 322 -24.25 -45.36 -8.64
CA LEU A 322 -24.28 -46.17 -7.40
C LEU A 322 -22.92 -46.49 -6.72
N PHE A 323 -22.70 -46.28 -5.42
CA PHE A 323 -23.55 -46.18 -4.22
C PHE A 323 -23.24 -44.94 -3.38
#